data_AF-A0A383DNI7-F1
#
_entry.id   AF-A0A383DNI7-F1
#
_cell.length_a   1.000
_cell.length_b   1.000
_cell.length_c   1.000
_cell.angle_alpha   90.00
_cell.angle_beta   90.00
_cell.angle_gamma   90.00
#
_symmetry.space_group_name_H-M   'P 1'
#
loop_
_entity.id
_entity.type
_entity.pdbx_description
1 polymer ?
#
loop_
_entity_poly.entity_id
_entity_poly.type
_entity_poly.pdbx_seq_one_letter_code
_entity_poly.pdbx_strand_id
1 'polypeptide(L)'
;APVAVGGGIPEPLSRGFALLKSGKPGELPAAERKALLNWFTAKDDQWQALNKTVEQQDSRKPKSAKTVKVQVTSEGFRPTKHHADGRGFPHFYKETHFLSRGDPAQKQGVASQGFLTVLINKGKTEKDWQEAPPKGWRTSYRRKSLSNWITDTENGAGTLLARVIVNRLWQHHLGQGLVSTPNDFGAQGEKPTHPELLDWLAGELIRGGWRLKPIHRLIFLSSVYRQGTAYDSKR
;
A
#
# COMPACT_ATOMS: atom_id res chain seq x y z
N ALA A 1 48.39 5.53 -49.83
CA ALA A 1 47.05 6.15 -49.71
C ALA A 1 47.22 7.64 -49.94
N PRO A 2 46.76 8.22 -51.05
CA PRO A 2 47.07 9.60 -51.36
C PRO A 2 46.20 10.54 -50.53
N VAL A 3 46.90 11.50 -49.93
CA VAL A 3 46.38 12.65 -49.18
C VAL A 3 45.77 13.63 -50.18
N ALA A 4 44.51 14.02 -50.01
CA ALA A 4 43.88 15.05 -50.81
C ALA A 4 44.10 16.42 -50.15
N VAL A 5 44.87 17.28 -50.83
CA VAL A 5 45.13 18.67 -50.46
C VAL A 5 44.07 19.56 -51.13
N GLY A 6 43.52 20.53 -50.40
CA GLY A 6 42.84 21.69 -50.97
C GLY A 6 41.65 22.14 -50.14
N GLY A 7 41.59 23.43 -49.80
CA GLY A 7 40.49 24.09 -49.09
C GLY A 7 39.19 24.13 -49.89
N GLY A 8 38.63 22.95 -50.15
CA GLY A 8 37.37 22.75 -50.84
C GLY A 8 36.22 22.50 -49.86
N ILE A 9 35.03 22.94 -50.26
CA ILE A 9 33.78 22.69 -49.56
C ILE A 9 33.61 21.17 -49.37
N PRO A 10 33.25 20.68 -48.16
CA PRO A 10 33.01 19.25 -47.92
C PRO A 10 32.08 18.63 -48.98
N GLU A 11 32.41 17.42 -49.46
CA GLU A 11 31.66 16.73 -50.52
C GLU A 11 30.13 16.61 -50.26
N PRO A 12 29.66 16.36 -49.02
CA PRO A 12 28.23 16.34 -48.73
C PRO A 12 27.56 17.72 -48.86
N LEU A 13 28.32 18.79 -48.62
CA LEU A 13 27.83 20.16 -48.67
C LEU A 13 27.74 20.66 -50.12
N SER A 14 28.72 20.33 -50.97
CA SER A 14 28.69 20.66 -52.40
C SER A 14 27.57 19.91 -53.14
N ARG A 15 27.39 18.61 -52.85
CA ARG A 15 26.25 17.81 -53.35
C ARG A 15 24.92 18.37 -52.86
N GLY A 16 24.84 18.76 -51.60
CA GLY A 16 23.65 19.40 -51.01
C GLY A 16 23.23 20.69 -51.74
N PHE A 17 24.19 21.59 -52.02
CA PHE A 17 23.90 22.83 -52.77
C PHE A 17 23.49 22.57 -54.23
N ALA A 18 24.10 21.58 -54.89
CA ALA A 18 23.72 21.18 -56.24
C ALA A 18 22.29 20.64 -56.30
N LEU A 19 21.89 19.81 -55.33
CA LEU A 19 20.53 19.27 -55.22
C LEU A 19 19.50 20.36 -54.90
N LEU A 20 19.84 21.33 -54.05
CA LEU A 20 18.98 22.50 -53.79
C LEU A 20 18.76 23.35 -55.05
N LYS A 21 19.80 23.53 -55.88
CA LYS A 21 19.70 24.28 -57.14
C LYS A 21 18.79 23.59 -58.17
N SER A 22 18.66 22.26 -58.08
CA SER A 22 17.72 21.47 -58.91
C SER A 22 16.26 21.50 -58.44
N GLY A 23 15.93 22.28 -57.40
CA GLY A 23 14.56 22.69 -57.08
C GLY A 23 13.74 21.73 -56.21
N LYS A 24 14.34 20.69 -55.63
CA LYS A 24 13.63 19.72 -54.76
C LYS A 24 14.20 19.63 -53.35
N PRO A 25 13.82 20.54 -52.44
CA PRO A 25 14.29 20.52 -51.04
C PRO A 25 13.86 19.27 -50.25
N GLY A 26 12.78 18.59 -50.65
CA GLY A 26 12.22 17.43 -49.94
C GLY A 26 12.93 16.09 -50.19
N GLU A 27 13.77 15.99 -51.22
CA GLU A 27 14.46 14.75 -51.61
C GLU A 27 15.91 14.69 -51.10
N LEU A 28 16.32 15.62 -50.23
CA LEU A 28 17.69 15.67 -49.69
C LEU A 28 17.97 14.49 -48.75
N PRO A 29 19.03 13.69 -48.99
CA PRO A 29 19.41 12.66 -48.05
C PRO A 29 19.90 13.25 -46.72
N ALA A 30 19.78 12.46 -45.64
CA ALA A 30 19.92 12.95 -44.27
C ALA A 30 21.33 13.51 -43.97
N ALA A 31 22.37 13.02 -44.64
CA ALA A 31 23.75 13.44 -44.43
C ALA A 31 24.00 14.85 -45.02
N GLU A 32 23.54 15.09 -46.25
CA GLU A 32 23.63 16.37 -46.97
C GLU A 32 22.78 17.44 -46.29
N ARG A 33 21.57 17.06 -45.83
CA ARG A 33 20.70 17.96 -45.06
C ARG A 33 21.37 18.41 -43.76
N LYS A 34 22.02 17.49 -43.04
CA LYS A 34 22.74 17.81 -41.80
C LYS A 34 23.96 18.70 -42.06
N ALA A 35 24.71 18.44 -43.14
CA ALA A 35 25.85 19.27 -43.52
C ALA A 35 25.44 20.70 -43.92
N LEU A 36 24.36 20.84 -44.71
CA LEU A 36 23.77 22.13 -45.08
C LEU A 36 23.27 22.90 -43.86
N LEU A 37 22.55 22.25 -42.96
CA LEU A 37 22.07 22.87 -41.71
C LEU A 37 23.24 23.36 -40.86
N ASN A 38 24.26 22.53 -40.62
CA ASN A 38 25.44 22.94 -39.86
C ASN A 38 26.15 24.15 -40.48
N TRP A 39 26.30 24.17 -41.81
CA TRP A 39 26.90 25.30 -42.50
C TRP A 39 26.04 26.57 -42.37
N PHE A 40 24.72 26.45 -42.53
CA PHE A 40 23.78 27.56 -42.46
C PHE A 40 23.66 28.14 -41.04
N THR A 41 23.65 27.28 -40.02
CA THR A 41 23.61 27.68 -38.60
C THR A 41 24.79 28.57 -38.20
N ALA A 42 25.94 28.42 -38.86
CA ALA A 42 27.12 29.26 -38.62
C ALA A 42 27.06 30.63 -39.35
N LYS A 43 26.18 30.79 -40.34
CA LYS A 43 26.08 31.99 -41.19
C LYS A 43 24.82 32.81 -40.96
N ASP A 44 23.78 32.22 -40.37
CA ASP A 44 22.51 32.89 -40.12
C ASP A 44 22.51 33.61 -38.76
N ASP A 45 22.50 34.94 -38.81
CA ASP A 45 22.49 35.80 -37.61
C ASP A 45 21.20 35.64 -36.78
N GLN A 46 20.06 35.39 -37.42
CA GLN A 46 18.79 35.18 -36.72
C GLN A 46 18.82 33.86 -35.96
N TRP A 47 19.30 32.79 -36.59
CA TRP A 47 19.45 31.48 -35.96
C TRP A 47 20.35 31.57 -34.74
N GLN A 48 21.48 32.28 -34.82
CA GLN A 48 22.38 32.48 -33.68
C GLN A 48 21.72 33.26 -32.54
N ALA A 49 20.97 34.32 -32.85
CA ALA A 49 20.26 35.11 -31.84
C ALA A 49 19.19 34.27 -31.11
N LEU A 50 18.40 33.49 -31.86
CA LEU A 50 17.40 32.58 -31.30
C LEU A 50 18.04 31.46 -30.48
N ASN A 51 19.10 30.83 -30.97
CA ASN A 51 19.75 29.74 -30.25
C ASN A 51 20.40 30.23 -28.95
N LYS A 52 20.99 31.43 -28.96
CA LYS A 52 21.53 32.08 -27.76
C LYS A 52 20.46 32.38 -26.71
N THR A 53 19.25 32.78 -27.12
CA THR A 53 18.14 33.00 -26.17
C THR A 53 17.62 31.68 -25.59
N VAL A 54 17.57 30.61 -26.38
CA VAL A 54 17.24 29.26 -25.89
C VAL A 54 18.27 28.76 -24.89
N GLU A 55 19.57 28.88 -25.19
CA GLU A 55 20.66 28.51 -24.27
C GLU A 55 20.63 29.33 -22.96
N GLN A 56 20.29 30.63 -23.05
CA GLN A 56 20.06 31.48 -21.87
C GLN A 56 18.85 31.04 -21.05
N GLN A 57 17.76 30.57 -21.68
CA GLN A 57 16.62 30.02 -20.95
C GLN A 57 16.94 28.66 -20.32
N ASP A 58 17.65 27.78 -21.04
CA ASP A 58 18.03 26.46 -20.55
C ASP A 58 19.00 26.52 -19.38
N SER A 59 19.92 27.50 -19.38
CA SER A 59 20.79 27.76 -18.23
C SER A 59 20.05 28.34 -17.01
N ARG A 60 18.91 29.02 -17.22
CA ARG A 60 18.02 29.53 -16.17
C ARG A 60 16.99 28.52 -15.69
N LYS A 61 16.82 27.38 -16.37
CA LYS A 61 15.93 26.32 -15.88
C LYS A 61 16.38 25.93 -14.47
N PRO A 62 15.48 25.89 -13.49
CA PRO A 62 15.83 25.50 -12.14
C PRO A 62 16.38 24.07 -12.17
N LYS A 63 17.69 23.94 -11.95
CA LYS A 63 18.33 22.65 -11.73
C LYS A 63 17.86 22.17 -10.36
N SER A 64 16.73 21.46 -10.33
CA SER A 64 16.15 20.98 -9.07
C SER A 64 17.18 20.05 -8.41
N ALA A 65 17.90 20.55 -7.40
CA ALA A 65 18.95 19.80 -6.71
C ALA A 65 18.42 18.55 -5.98
N LYS A 66 17.09 18.45 -5.82
CA LYS A 66 16.39 17.24 -5.38
C LYS A 66 15.08 17.17 -6.14
N THR A 67 14.95 16.24 -7.07
CA THR A 67 13.64 15.88 -7.63
C THR A 67 12.85 15.23 -6.50
N VAL A 68 11.98 16.01 -5.84
CA VAL A 68 11.02 15.45 -4.88
C VAL A 68 9.89 14.89 -5.72
N LYS A 69 9.63 13.58 -5.60
CA LYS A 69 8.46 12.97 -6.24
C LYS A 69 7.21 13.51 -5.54
N VAL A 70 6.51 14.41 -6.21
CA VAL A 70 5.20 14.93 -5.77
C VAL A 70 4.10 14.12 -6.45
N GLN A 71 3.11 13.72 -5.67
CA GLN A 71 1.96 12.94 -6.13
C GLN A 71 1.03 13.82 -6.96
N VAL A 72 0.87 13.51 -8.24
CA VAL A 72 -0.15 14.13 -9.10
C VAL A 72 -1.01 13.02 -9.67
N THR A 73 -2.28 12.99 -9.30
CA THR A 73 -3.29 12.12 -9.92
C THR A 73 -3.99 12.93 -11.01
N SER A 74 -3.47 12.85 -12.23
CA SER A 74 -4.13 13.41 -13.42
C SER A 74 -4.47 12.29 -14.41
N GLU A 75 -5.53 12.51 -15.19
CA GLU A 75 -5.92 11.59 -16.27
C GLU A 75 -4.81 11.46 -17.31
N GLY A 76 -4.64 10.25 -17.87
CA GLY A 76 -3.62 9.94 -18.88
C GLY A 76 -2.28 9.40 -18.35
N PHE A 77 -2.07 9.42 -17.03
CA PHE A 77 -0.89 8.79 -16.42
C PHE A 77 -1.19 7.35 -15.96
N ARG A 78 -0.17 6.49 -16.00
CA ARG A 78 -0.31 5.10 -15.50
C ARG A 78 -0.83 5.13 -14.06
N PRO A 79 -1.90 4.37 -13.74
CA PRO A 79 -2.43 4.29 -12.39
C PRO A 79 -1.31 3.97 -11.41
N THR A 80 -1.20 4.78 -10.34
CA THR A 80 -0.19 4.53 -9.33
C THR A 80 -0.49 3.20 -8.66
N LYS A 81 0.52 2.34 -8.54
CA LYS A 81 0.35 1.05 -7.86
C LYS A 81 0.02 1.34 -6.39
N HIS A 82 -1.20 0.95 -5.99
CA HIS A 82 -1.76 1.19 -4.66
C HIS A 82 -0.83 0.82 -3.50
N HIS A 83 -1.08 1.46 -2.35
CA HIS A 83 -0.54 1.24 -1.00
C HIS A 83 -0.77 -0.18 -0.42
N ALA A 84 -0.96 -1.18 -1.28
CA ALA A 84 -1.18 -2.56 -0.86
C ALA A 84 0.18 -3.22 -0.57
N ASP A 85 0.43 -3.36 0.72
CA ASP A 85 1.39 -4.31 1.30
C ASP A 85 1.25 -5.67 0.60
N GLY A 86 2.18 -6.01 -0.30
CA GLY A 86 2.01 -7.22 -1.12
C GLY A 86 2.86 -7.31 -2.38
N ARG A 87 2.93 -6.22 -3.15
CA ARG A 87 3.25 -6.31 -4.58
C ARG A 87 4.67 -5.89 -4.95
N GLY A 88 5.64 -6.16 -4.07
CA GLY A 88 7.07 -5.92 -4.34
C GLY A 88 7.52 -4.46 -4.26
N PHE A 89 6.70 -3.57 -3.71
CA PHE A 89 7.09 -2.18 -3.44
C PHE A 89 7.55 -2.03 -1.99
N PRO A 90 8.71 -1.39 -1.72
CA PRO A 90 9.09 -1.01 -0.37
C PRO A 90 8.00 -0.12 0.22
N HIS A 91 7.67 -0.29 1.51
CA HIS A 91 6.82 0.66 2.21
C HIS A 91 7.37 2.08 2.00
N PHE A 92 6.51 3.00 1.58
CA PHE A 92 6.89 4.40 1.40
C PHE A 92 7.43 4.99 2.72
N TYR A 93 6.85 4.58 3.85
CA TYR A 93 7.32 4.90 5.18
C TYR A 93 7.99 3.69 5.83
N LYS A 94 9.33 3.74 5.95
CA LYS A 94 10.10 2.74 6.70
C LYS A 94 9.73 2.73 8.18
N GLU A 95 9.42 3.91 8.71
CA GLU A 95 9.05 4.13 10.10
C GLU A 95 7.77 4.96 10.17
N THR A 96 6.91 4.63 11.12
CA THR A 96 5.75 5.42 11.50
C THR A 96 6.11 6.20 12.74
N HIS A 97 5.73 7.47 12.86
CA HIS A 97 6.06 8.28 14.04
C HIS A 97 4.81 8.75 14.78
N PHE A 98 4.93 8.93 16.09
CA PHE A 98 4.00 9.72 16.88
C PHE A 98 4.20 11.20 16.54
N LEU A 99 3.10 11.90 16.29
CA LEU A 99 3.10 13.31 15.91
C LEU A 99 2.59 14.16 17.06
N SER A 100 3.25 15.28 17.31
CA SER A 100 2.75 16.30 18.22
C SER A 100 1.49 16.93 17.60
N ARG A 101 0.33 16.72 18.21
CA ARG A 101 -0.96 17.29 17.76
C ARG A 101 -1.28 17.05 16.28
N GLY A 102 -0.77 15.95 15.70
CA GLY A 102 -0.97 15.61 14.29
C GLY A 102 -0.10 16.37 13.29
N ASP A 103 0.82 17.23 13.73
CA ASP A 103 1.74 17.95 12.83
C ASP A 103 2.81 16.99 12.26
N PRO A 104 2.87 16.77 10.93
CA PRO A 104 3.85 15.88 10.30
C PRO A 104 5.32 16.31 10.45
N ALA A 105 5.57 17.61 10.70
CA ALA A 105 6.91 18.13 10.93
C ALA A 105 7.42 17.84 12.35
N GLN A 106 6.51 17.65 13.31
CA GLN A 106 6.83 17.45 14.72
C GLN A 106 6.73 15.97 15.11
N LYS A 107 7.77 15.21 14.77
CA LYS A 107 7.89 13.79 15.12
C LYS A 107 8.44 13.63 16.53
N GLN A 108 7.68 13.00 17.42
CA GLN A 108 8.06 12.79 18.82
C GLN A 108 8.71 11.43 19.11
N GLY A 109 8.41 10.40 18.31
CA GLY A 109 8.99 9.06 18.50
C GLY A 109 8.52 8.10 17.42
N VAL A 110 9.14 6.93 17.31
CA VAL A 110 8.70 5.87 16.38
C VAL A 110 7.53 5.12 17.00
N ALA A 111 6.43 5.01 16.25
CA ALA A 111 5.28 4.23 16.62
C ALA A 111 5.56 2.73 16.44
N SER A 112 5.68 2.03 17.57
CA SER A 112 5.70 0.58 17.68
C SER A 112 4.30 0.01 17.87
N GLN A 113 4.19 -1.32 17.80
CA GLN A 113 2.96 -2.04 18.11
C GLN A 113 2.64 -1.90 19.60
N GLY A 114 1.60 -1.13 19.93
CA GLY A 114 1.04 -1.07 21.27
C GLY A 114 -0.20 -1.96 21.40
N PHE A 115 -0.50 -2.43 22.62
CA PHE A 115 -1.66 -3.26 22.91
C PHE A 115 -2.47 -2.68 24.08
N LEU A 116 -3.72 -3.14 24.23
CA LEU A 116 -4.57 -2.66 25.33
C LEU A 116 -4.05 -3.20 26.67
N THR A 117 -3.47 -2.32 27.48
CA THR A 117 -2.86 -2.65 28.78
C THR A 117 -3.83 -3.27 29.78
N VAL A 118 -5.13 -2.93 29.69
CA VAL A 118 -6.18 -3.51 30.55
C VAL A 118 -6.39 -5.02 30.30
N LEU A 119 -6.00 -5.52 29.13
CA LEU A 119 -6.09 -6.94 28.75
C LEU A 119 -4.74 -7.65 28.88
N ILE A 120 -3.74 -7.01 29.48
CA ILE A 120 -2.41 -7.58 29.72
C ILE A 120 -2.34 -8.00 31.19
N ASN A 121 -1.96 -9.26 31.43
CA ASN A 121 -1.81 -9.76 32.80
C ASN A 121 -0.64 -9.07 33.53
N LYS A 122 -0.71 -9.00 34.87
CA LYS A 122 0.32 -8.37 35.70
C LYS A 122 1.67 -9.05 35.47
N GLY A 123 2.70 -8.24 35.22
CA GLY A 123 4.08 -8.71 34.98
C GLY A 123 4.42 -9.00 33.52
N LYS A 124 3.46 -8.85 32.60
CA LYS A 124 3.69 -8.90 31.15
C LYS A 124 3.76 -7.51 30.55
N THR A 125 4.47 -7.39 29.43
CA THR A 125 4.67 -6.14 28.70
C THR A 125 4.37 -6.37 27.23
N GLU A 126 4.08 -5.31 26.47
CA GLU A 126 3.81 -5.39 25.02
C GLU A 126 4.88 -6.14 24.23
N LYS A 127 6.13 -6.15 24.72
CA LYS A 127 7.26 -6.86 24.14
C LYS A 127 7.06 -8.37 24.06
N ASP A 128 6.23 -8.97 24.91
CA ASP A 128 6.00 -10.41 24.95
C ASP A 128 5.39 -10.95 23.65
N TRP A 129 4.64 -10.12 22.91
CA TRP A 129 4.01 -10.50 21.64
C TRP A 129 4.66 -9.85 20.41
N GLN A 130 5.60 -8.92 20.61
CA GLN A 130 6.33 -8.28 19.53
C GLN A 130 7.34 -9.25 18.93
N GLU A 131 7.26 -9.47 17.63
CA GLU A 131 8.15 -10.38 16.91
C GLU A 131 8.81 -9.63 15.77
N ALA A 132 10.14 -9.74 15.69
CA ALA A 132 10.90 -9.15 14.60
C ALA A 132 10.77 -10.00 13.33
N PRO A 133 10.72 -9.38 12.14
CA PRO A 133 10.74 -10.12 10.89
C PRO A 133 12.08 -10.88 10.73
N PRO A 134 12.07 -12.14 10.27
CA PRO A 134 13.26 -12.84 9.84
C PRO A 134 14.00 -12.09 8.74
N LYS A 135 15.32 -12.30 8.64
CA LYS A 135 16.16 -11.65 7.62
C LYS A 135 15.62 -11.95 6.22
N GLY A 136 15.36 -10.90 5.45
CA GLY A 136 14.86 -11.01 4.06
C GLY A 136 13.35 -11.17 3.92
N TRP A 137 12.57 -11.09 4.99
CA TRP A 137 11.11 -11.16 4.89
C TRP A 137 10.51 -9.86 4.36
N ARG A 138 9.41 -9.98 3.60
CA ARG A 138 8.78 -8.85 2.92
C ARG A 138 7.96 -7.94 3.85
N THR A 139 7.43 -8.48 4.94
CA THR A 139 6.45 -7.79 5.80
C THR A 139 7.08 -7.37 7.13
N SER A 140 6.49 -6.37 7.77
CA SER A 140 6.96 -5.78 9.04
C SER A 140 6.63 -6.60 10.30
N TYR A 141 5.97 -7.76 10.17
CA TYR A 141 5.50 -8.62 11.27
C TYR A 141 4.53 -7.97 12.28
N ARG A 142 4.18 -6.69 12.12
CA ARG A 142 3.25 -5.97 13.02
C ARG A 142 1.89 -6.68 13.18
N ARG A 143 1.34 -7.20 12.08
CA ARG A 143 0.09 -7.98 12.11
C ARG A 143 0.24 -9.33 12.80
N LYS A 144 1.42 -9.97 12.71
CA LYS A 144 1.70 -11.21 13.43
C LYS A 144 1.76 -10.95 14.93
N SER A 145 2.41 -9.86 15.36
CA SER A 145 2.42 -9.47 16.77
C SER A 145 1.01 -9.21 17.32
N LEU A 146 0.15 -8.53 16.55
CA LEU A 146 -1.26 -8.37 16.92
C LEU A 146 -2.00 -9.70 17.01
N SER A 147 -1.76 -10.61 16.05
CA SER A 147 -2.33 -11.95 16.07
C SER A 147 -1.93 -12.71 17.34
N ASN A 148 -0.65 -12.70 17.69
CA ASN A 148 -0.15 -13.39 18.88
C ASN A 148 -0.84 -12.86 20.15
N TRP A 149 -0.98 -11.54 20.30
CA TRP A 149 -1.64 -10.94 21.45
C TRP A 149 -3.15 -11.21 21.49
N ILE A 150 -3.85 -11.12 20.36
CA ILE A 150 -5.30 -11.28 20.33
C ILE A 150 -5.75 -12.74 20.51
N THR A 151 -4.88 -13.71 20.21
CA THR A 151 -5.16 -15.14 20.42
C THR A 151 -4.59 -15.71 21.72
N ASP A 152 -3.81 -14.93 22.48
CA ASP A 152 -3.24 -15.38 23.75
C ASP A 152 -4.31 -15.38 24.86
N THR A 153 -4.67 -16.56 25.33
CA THR A 153 -5.70 -16.77 26.36
C THR A 153 -5.20 -16.65 27.79
N GLU A 154 -3.89 -16.71 28.00
CA GLU A 154 -3.29 -16.69 29.35
C GLU A 154 -2.91 -15.28 29.76
N ASN A 155 -2.32 -14.51 28.84
CA ASN A 155 -1.69 -13.23 29.15
C ASN A 155 -2.25 -12.06 28.33
N GLY A 156 -3.04 -12.34 27.29
CA GLY A 156 -3.54 -11.36 26.33
C GLY A 156 -5.06 -11.34 26.18
N ALA A 157 -5.52 -10.94 24.99
CA ALA A 157 -6.94 -10.70 24.72
C ALA A 157 -7.74 -11.94 24.24
N GLY A 158 -7.12 -13.13 24.23
CA GLY A 158 -7.69 -14.36 23.68
C GLY A 158 -9.03 -14.76 24.30
N THR A 159 -9.18 -14.64 25.61
CA THR A 159 -10.43 -15.00 26.29
C THR A 159 -11.60 -14.11 25.86
N LEU A 160 -11.35 -12.81 25.67
CA LEU A 160 -12.35 -11.88 25.14
C LEU A 160 -12.65 -12.17 23.67
N LEU A 161 -11.62 -12.41 22.86
CA LEU A 161 -11.79 -12.77 21.45
C LEU A 161 -12.68 -14.00 21.29
N ALA A 162 -12.46 -15.05 22.10
CA ALA A 162 -13.26 -16.28 22.03
C ALA A 162 -14.75 -16.02 22.29
N ARG A 163 -15.08 -15.21 23.30
CA ARG A 163 -16.46 -14.79 23.59
C ARG A 163 -17.09 -14.03 22.42
N VAL A 164 -16.35 -13.09 21.81
CA VAL A 164 -16.83 -12.31 20.66
C VAL A 164 -17.10 -13.22 19.45
N ILE A 165 -16.17 -14.12 19.13
CA ILE A 165 -16.30 -15.04 17.99
C ILE A 165 -17.49 -15.97 18.18
N VAL A 166 -17.63 -16.59 19.35
CA VAL A 166 -18.76 -17.48 19.65
C VAL A 166 -20.08 -16.75 19.57
N ASN A 167 -20.18 -15.53 20.12
CA ASN A 167 -21.40 -14.75 20.03
C ASN A 167 -21.79 -14.44 18.58
N ARG A 168 -20.81 -14.09 17.73
CA ARG A 168 -21.02 -13.86 16.30
C ARG A 168 -21.48 -15.13 15.61
N LEU A 169 -20.83 -16.27 15.90
CA LEU A 169 -21.29 -17.57 15.38
C LEU A 169 -22.73 -17.83 15.79
N TRP A 170 -23.06 -17.73 17.08
CA TRP A 170 -24.42 -17.94 17.58
C TRP A 170 -25.43 -17.04 16.85
N GLN A 171 -25.15 -15.73 16.76
CA GLN A 171 -25.97 -14.76 16.05
C GLN A 171 -26.19 -15.15 14.57
N HIS A 172 -25.16 -15.64 13.88
CA HIS A 172 -25.29 -16.06 12.48
C HIS A 172 -26.22 -17.26 12.28
N HIS A 173 -26.37 -18.14 13.27
CA HIS A 173 -27.22 -19.35 13.13
C HIS A 173 -28.63 -19.15 13.70
N LEU A 174 -28.77 -18.34 14.75
CA LEU A 174 -30.03 -18.17 15.48
C LEU A 174 -30.65 -16.77 15.33
N GLY A 175 -30.02 -15.90 14.54
CA GLY A 175 -30.49 -14.54 14.23
C GLY A 175 -30.17 -13.50 15.32
N GLN A 176 -30.22 -13.91 16.60
CA GLN A 176 -29.88 -13.07 17.75
C GLN A 176 -28.68 -13.64 18.49
N GLY A 177 -27.71 -12.78 18.84
CA GLY A 177 -26.56 -13.15 19.67
C GLY A 177 -26.97 -13.41 21.12
N LEU A 178 -26.13 -14.15 21.87
CA LEU A 178 -26.26 -14.26 23.32
C LEU A 178 -26.08 -12.89 24.00
N VAL A 179 -25.24 -12.06 23.41
CA VAL A 179 -25.15 -10.61 23.62
C VAL A 179 -25.71 -9.94 22.36
N SER A 180 -26.77 -9.14 22.48
CA SER A 180 -27.42 -8.52 21.32
C SER A 180 -26.55 -7.47 20.64
N THR A 181 -25.54 -6.93 21.33
CA THR A 181 -24.57 -5.95 20.82
C THR A 181 -23.23 -6.62 20.45
N PRO A 182 -23.09 -7.22 19.25
CA PRO A 182 -21.88 -7.98 18.88
C PRO A 182 -20.61 -7.15 18.72
N ASN A 183 -20.73 -5.83 18.62
CA ASN A 183 -19.59 -4.90 18.50
C ASN A 183 -19.15 -4.32 19.84
N ASP A 184 -20.00 -4.38 20.87
CA ASP A 184 -19.78 -3.75 22.16
C ASP A 184 -19.86 -4.81 23.26
N PHE A 185 -18.70 -5.31 23.68
CA PHE A 185 -18.56 -6.19 24.83
C PHE A 185 -18.02 -5.38 26.01
N GLY A 186 -18.84 -5.19 27.06
CA GLY A 186 -18.44 -4.45 28.25
C GLY A 186 -19.54 -3.53 28.76
N ALA A 187 -19.16 -2.43 29.41
CA ALA A 187 -20.11 -1.51 30.07
C ALA A 187 -21.07 -0.79 29.12
N GLN A 188 -20.67 -0.59 27.86
CA GLN A 188 -21.51 0.02 26.81
C GLN A 188 -22.37 -1.00 26.06
N GLY A 189 -22.11 -2.30 26.26
CA GLY A 189 -22.86 -3.38 25.63
C GLY A 189 -24.01 -3.89 26.49
N GLU A 190 -24.91 -4.66 25.87
CA GLU A 190 -25.92 -5.41 26.61
C GLU A 190 -25.30 -6.56 27.40
N LYS A 191 -25.95 -6.93 28.51
CA LYS A 191 -25.53 -8.10 29.28
C LYS A 191 -25.85 -9.39 28.51
N PRO A 192 -25.02 -10.44 28.60
CA PRO A 192 -25.34 -11.72 28.01
C PRO A 192 -26.63 -12.28 28.62
N THR A 193 -27.54 -12.76 27.78
CA THR A 193 -28.76 -13.46 28.21
C THR A 193 -28.42 -14.75 28.97
N HIS A 194 -27.43 -15.49 28.47
CA HIS A 194 -26.96 -16.75 29.06
C HIS A 194 -25.42 -16.72 29.18
N PRO A 195 -24.88 -16.10 30.25
CA PRO A 195 -23.43 -15.90 30.41
C PRO A 195 -22.67 -17.23 30.53
N GLU A 196 -23.23 -18.21 31.22
CA GLU A 196 -22.60 -19.53 31.39
C GLU A 196 -22.46 -20.28 30.07
N LEU A 197 -23.48 -20.21 29.20
CA LEU A 197 -23.44 -20.81 27.87
C LEU A 197 -22.38 -20.15 26.98
N LEU A 198 -22.30 -18.82 27.03
CA LEU A 198 -21.29 -18.06 26.30
C LEU A 198 -19.88 -18.46 26.74
N ASP A 199 -19.65 -18.55 28.05
CA ASP A 199 -18.36 -18.92 28.62
C ASP A 199 -17.99 -20.38 28.32
N TRP A 200 -18.98 -21.28 28.36
CA TRP A 200 -18.77 -22.68 28.01
C TRP A 200 -18.37 -22.85 26.53
N LEU A 201 -19.11 -22.22 25.61
CA LEU A 201 -18.79 -22.24 24.18
C LEU A 201 -17.44 -21.58 23.88
N ALA A 202 -17.12 -20.46 24.54
CA ALA A 202 -15.83 -19.78 24.40
C ALA A 202 -14.68 -20.68 24.88
N GLY A 203 -14.84 -21.34 26.04
CA GLY A 203 -13.89 -22.33 26.54
C GLY A 203 -13.72 -23.52 25.59
N GLU A 204 -14.79 -23.98 24.95
CA GLU A 204 -14.73 -25.06 23.97
C GLU A 204 -13.98 -24.65 22.70
N LEU A 205 -14.15 -23.40 22.24
CA LEU A 205 -13.38 -22.87 21.11
C LEU A 205 -11.87 -22.84 21.42
N ILE A 206 -11.51 -22.43 22.64
CA ILE A 206 -10.12 -22.40 23.10
C ILE A 206 -9.55 -23.82 23.19
N ARG A 207 -10.23 -24.75 23.87
CA ARG A 207 -9.83 -26.17 23.98
C ARG A 207 -9.72 -26.85 22.62
N GLY A 208 -10.60 -26.50 21.69
CA GLY A 208 -10.63 -27.00 20.32
C GLY A 208 -9.58 -26.39 19.39
N GLY A 209 -8.67 -25.55 19.89
CA GLY A 209 -7.59 -24.95 19.11
C GLY A 209 -8.08 -23.94 18.06
N TRP A 210 -9.07 -23.11 18.41
CA TRP A 210 -9.63 -22.07 17.54
C TRP A 210 -10.31 -22.59 16.27
N ARG A 211 -10.68 -23.87 16.23
CA ARG A 211 -11.39 -24.48 15.10
C ARG A 211 -12.88 -24.11 15.18
N LEU A 212 -13.37 -23.41 14.16
CA LEU A 212 -14.78 -22.99 14.13
C LEU A 212 -15.74 -24.15 13.81
N LYS A 213 -15.36 -25.07 12.92
CA LYS A 213 -16.24 -26.15 12.44
C LYS A 213 -16.82 -27.03 13.56
N PRO A 214 -16.05 -27.45 14.59
CA PRO A 214 -16.60 -28.12 15.77
C PRO A 214 -17.67 -27.29 16.49
N ILE A 215 -17.46 -25.98 16.66
CA ILE A 215 -18.42 -25.09 17.33
C ILE A 215 -19.71 -24.96 16.52
N HIS A 216 -19.61 -24.79 15.19
CA HIS A 216 -20.79 -24.85 14.31
C HIS A 216 -21.57 -26.15 14.50
N ARG A 217 -20.88 -27.30 14.53
CA ARG A 217 -21.50 -28.60 14.74
C ARG A 217 -22.19 -28.68 16.10
N LEU A 218 -21.58 -28.17 17.17
CA LEU A 218 -22.20 -28.13 18.50
C LEU A 218 -23.49 -27.31 18.50
N ILE A 219 -23.48 -26.14 17.87
CA ILE A 219 -24.68 -25.29 17.73
C ILE A 219 -25.77 -26.05 16.95
N PHE A 220 -25.43 -26.66 15.82
CA PHE A 220 -26.40 -27.41 15.01
C PHE A 220 -26.98 -28.66 15.68
N LEU A 221 -26.21 -29.32 16.54
CA LEU A 221 -26.66 -30.48 17.28
C LEU A 221 -27.42 -30.13 18.56
N SER A 222 -27.41 -28.86 18.96
CA SER A 222 -28.12 -28.39 20.15
C SER A 222 -29.64 -28.58 20.02
N SER A 223 -30.31 -28.78 21.16
CA SER A 223 -31.78 -28.83 21.22
C SER A 223 -32.42 -27.54 20.72
N VAL A 224 -31.80 -26.40 21.03
CA VAL A 224 -32.28 -25.06 20.65
C VAL A 224 -32.31 -24.91 19.12
N TYR A 225 -31.25 -25.30 18.42
CA TYR A 225 -31.23 -25.22 16.96
C TYR A 225 -32.17 -26.23 16.29
N ARG A 226 -32.34 -27.40 16.90
CA ARG A 226 -33.22 -28.48 16.39
C ARG A 226 -34.67 -28.32 16.81
N GLN A 227 -35.01 -27.26 17.55
CA GLN A 227 -36.37 -27.01 17.99
C GLN A 227 -37.22 -26.66 16.77
N GLY A 228 -38.01 -27.62 16.33
CA GLY A 228 -38.92 -27.44 15.19
C GLY A 228 -40.07 -26.52 15.57
N THR A 229 -40.42 -25.60 14.66
CA THR A 229 -41.67 -24.84 14.73
C THR A 229 -42.80 -25.68 14.14
N ALA A 230 -43.08 -26.85 14.72
CA ALA A 230 -44.31 -27.55 14.41
C ALA A 230 -45.45 -26.77 15.07
N TYR A 231 -46.23 -26.04 14.26
CA TYR A 231 -47.47 -25.43 14.73
C TYR A 231 -48.45 -26.55 15.08
N ASP A 232 -48.69 -26.78 16.37
CA ASP A 232 -49.70 -27.70 16.86
C ASP A 232 -51.03 -26.95 16.93
N SER A 233 -51.94 -27.23 15.98
CA SER A 233 -53.26 -26.59 15.93
C SER A 233 -54.23 -27.08 17.01
N LYS A 234 -53.84 -28.07 17.83
CA LYS A 234 -54.67 -28.64 18.91
C LYS A 234 -54.22 -28.23 20.32
N ARG A 235 -53.17 -27.44 20.45
CA ARG A 235 -52.77 -26.77 21.70
C ARG A 235 -53.13 -25.29 21.65
#